data_AF-A0A1Y3B733-F1
#
_entry.id   AF-A0A1Y3B733-F1
#
_cell.length_a   1.000
_cell.length_b   1.000
_cell.length_c   1.000
_cell.angle_alpha   90.00
_cell.angle_beta   90.00
_cell.angle_gamma   90.00
#
_symmetry.space_group_name_H-M   'P 1'
#
loop_
_entity.id
_entity.type
_entity.pdbx_description
1 polymer ?
#
loop_
_entity_poly.entity_id
_entity_poly.type
_entity_poly.pdbx_seq_one_letter_code
_entity_poly.pdbx_strand_id
1 'polypeptide(L)'
;LYAANILNDYGINNYCLLEARDRIGGRLLTKQDPKIGWVDLGGSYVGPSQHYIQKLIKKLDIKTYKIDVKGKSVYLNQKRRYLHNGNELPSLSNKLIEIEIRHVLKLMDEMSKQLPRDEPWKHPQAIEWDRQTLGQFLQQHCWSQEAKDFISIYIGCCTSCESYEQSLLWSLWYIQQCDGLDM
;
A
#
# COMPACT_ATOMS: atom_id res chain seq x y z
N LEU A 1 12.29 18.91 -2.20
CA LEU A 1 12.23 19.36 -3.61
C LEU A 1 10.86 19.89 -4.01
N TYR A 2 9.76 19.15 -3.86
CA TYR A 2 8.43 19.65 -4.25
C TYR A 2 8.02 20.95 -3.55
N ALA A 3 8.21 21.05 -2.22
CA ALA A 3 7.95 22.29 -1.48
C ALA A 3 8.79 23.48 -1.99
N ALA A 4 10.08 23.27 -2.27
CA ALA A 4 10.94 24.32 -2.84
C ALA A 4 10.49 24.76 -4.25
N ASN A 5 10.00 23.83 -5.07
CA ASN A 5 9.38 24.15 -6.36
C ASN A 5 8.15 25.05 -6.18
N ILE A 6 7.30 24.75 -5.19
CA ILE A 6 6.16 25.61 -4.85
C ILE A 6 6.64 26.99 -4.40
N LEU A 7 7.62 27.08 -3.48
CA LEU A 7 8.16 28.37 -3.03
C LEU A 7 8.67 29.22 -4.20
N ASN A 8 9.40 28.60 -5.15
CA ASN A 8 9.83 29.27 -6.39
C ASN A 8 8.66 29.76 -7.24
N ASP A 9 7.62 28.95 -7.43
CA ASP A 9 6.42 29.32 -8.19
C ASP A 9 5.72 30.56 -7.56
N TYR A 10 5.88 30.79 -6.25
CA TYR A 10 5.40 31.97 -5.51
C TYR A 10 6.43 33.11 -5.39
N GLY A 11 7.58 33.02 -6.06
CA GLY A 11 8.63 34.04 -6.04
C GLY A 11 9.48 34.08 -4.76
N ILE A 12 9.32 33.10 -3.86
CA ILE A 12 10.15 32.95 -2.67
C ILE A 12 11.40 32.18 -3.06
N ASN A 13 12.51 32.89 -3.27
CA ASN A 13 13.79 32.35 -3.74
C ASN A 13 14.91 32.38 -2.70
N ASN A 14 14.69 32.98 -1.52
CA ASN A 14 15.65 32.98 -0.43
C ASN A 14 15.43 31.77 0.49
N TYR A 15 15.92 30.61 0.06
CA TYR A 15 15.93 29.40 0.88
C TYR A 15 17.16 28.54 0.55
N CYS A 16 17.45 27.58 1.44
CA CYS A 16 18.50 26.58 1.24
C CYS A 16 17.88 25.18 1.32
N LEU A 17 18.38 24.27 0.48
CA LEU A 17 18.07 22.84 0.55
C LEU A 17 19.24 22.12 1.21
N LEU A 18 18.99 21.50 2.37
CA LEU A 18 19.96 20.68 3.07
C LEU A 18 19.59 19.21 2.86
N GLU A 19 20.44 18.45 2.17
CA GLU A 19 20.30 17.01 1.96
C GLU A 19 21.43 16.29 2.69
N ALA A 20 21.09 15.23 3.42
CA ALA A 20 22.05 14.50 4.24
C ALA A 20 22.93 13.57 3.39
N ARG A 21 22.42 13.10 2.25
CA ARG A 21 23.16 12.24 1.32
C ARG A 21 23.89 13.04 0.25
N ASP A 22 24.75 12.35 -0.48
CA ASP A 22 25.40 12.81 -1.70
C ASP A 22 24.47 12.84 -2.93
N ARG A 23 23.18 12.50 -2.75
CA ARG A 23 22.17 12.44 -3.80
C ARG A 23 20.81 12.94 -3.31
N ILE A 24 20.02 13.44 -4.24
CA ILE A 24 18.60 13.71 -4.03
C ILE A 24 17.74 12.44 -4.21
N GLY A 25 16.45 12.55 -3.89
CA GLY A 25 15.44 11.51 -4.16
C GLY A 25 14.98 10.73 -2.92
N GLY A 26 15.75 10.75 -1.83
CA GLY A 26 15.37 10.09 -0.57
C GLY A 26 15.11 8.58 -0.76
N ARG A 27 13.85 8.16 -0.56
CA ARG A 27 13.37 6.78 -0.75
C ARG A 27 13.20 6.37 -2.23
N LEU A 28 13.40 7.31 -3.15
CA LEU A 28 13.50 7.05 -4.58
C LEU A 28 14.97 6.95 -4.97
N LEU A 29 15.31 5.91 -5.74
CA LEU A 29 16.67 5.67 -6.22
C LEU A 29 16.62 4.94 -7.56
N THR A 30 16.95 5.64 -8.64
CA THR A 30 17.10 5.03 -9.97
C THR A 30 18.58 4.80 -10.23
N LYS A 31 18.97 3.55 -10.51
CA LYS A 31 20.33 3.17 -10.88
C LYS A 31 20.41 2.96 -12.38
N GLN A 32 21.40 3.61 -13.01
CA GLN A 32 21.74 3.36 -14.41
C GLN A 32 22.63 2.12 -14.50
N ASP A 33 22.39 1.27 -15.49
CA ASP A 33 23.16 0.06 -15.75
C ASP A 33 23.37 -0.11 -17.27
N PRO A 34 24.62 -0.25 -17.75
CA PRO A 34 24.90 -0.35 -19.18
C PRO A 34 24.24 -1.53 -19.91
N LYS A 35 23.84 -2.60 -19.21
CA LYS A 35 23.28 -3.82 -19.80
C LYS A 35 21.75 -3.80 -19.83
N ILE A 36 21.13 -3.24 -18.80
CA ILE A 36 19.66 -3.25 -18.64
C ILE A 36 19.02 -1.86 -18.75
N GLY A 37 19.82 -0.82 -18.98
CA GLY A 37 19.37 0.57 -19.07
C GLY A 37 19.31 1.22 -17.69
N TRP A 38 18.18 1.06 -17.00
CA TRP A 38 18.00 1.60 -15.65
C TRP A 38 17.04 0.75 -14.83
N VAL A 39 17.14 0.85 -13.51
CA VAL A 39 16.27 0.16 -12.55
C VAL A 39 16.00 1.04 -11.34
N ASP A 40 14.74 1.09 -10.91
CA ASP A 40 14.38 1.71 -9.64
C ASP A 40 14.60 0.73 -8.49
N LEU A 41 15.40 1.14 -7.51
CA LEU A 41 15.71 0.39 -6.28
C LEU A 41 14.91 0.91 -5.08
N GLY A 42 13.98 1.85 -5.32
CA GLY A 42 13.10 2.44 -4.32
C GLY A 42 11.66 2.48 -4.83
N GLY A 43 10.90 3.51 -4.46
CA GLY A 43 9.54 3.71 -5.01
C GLY A 43 9.58 3.88 -6.55
N SER A 44 8.67 3.20 -7.25
CA SER A 44 8.62 3.19 -8.73
C SER A 44 7.19 3.28 -9.28
N TYR A 45 6.20 2.78 -8.54
CA TYR A 45 4.82 2.67 -9.02
C TYR A 45 4.02 3.96 -8.80
N VAL A 46 3.27 4.36 -9.82
CA VAL A 46 2.26 5.43 -9.74
C VAL A 46 0.91 4.94 -10.26
N GLY A 47 -0.17 5.43 -9.66
CA GLY A 47 -1.54 5.01 -9.94
C GLY A 47 -2.48 6.13 -10.41
N PRO A 48 -3.72 5.79 -10.81
CA PRO A 48 -4.69 6.75 -11.36
C PRO A 48 -5.16 7.84 -10.37
N SER A 49 -5.44 7.49 -9.10
CA SER A 49 -5.92 8.43 -8.08
C SER A 49 -4.82 9.33 -7.50
N GLN A 50 -3.56 9.07 -7.84
CA GLN A 50 -2.40 9.80 -7.30
C GLN A 50 -2.18 11.14 -8.04
N HIS A 51 -3.15 12.05 -7.97
CA HIS A 51 -3.21 13.25 -8.81
C HIS A 51 -2.01 14.20 -8.67
N TYR A 52 -1.44 14.34 -7.46
CA TYR A 52 -0.31 15.25 -7.25
C TYR A 52 0.97 14.80 -7.98
N ILE A 53 1.32 13.52 -7.89
CA ILE A 53 2.49 12.99 -8.60
C ILE A 53 2.25 12.96 -10.12
N GLN A 54 1.03 12.66 -10.57
CA GLN A 54 0.68 12.70 -12.00
C GLN A 54 0.82 14.11 -12.60
N LYS A 55 0.40 15.15 -11.85
CA LYS A 55 0.62 16.56 -12.24
C LYS A 55 2.11 16.89 -12.35
N LEU A 56 2.93 16.40 -11.41
CA LEU A 56 4.36 16.64 -11.41
C LEU A 56 5.07 15.92 -12.57
N ILE A 57 4.71 14.65 -12.83
CA ILE A 57 5.19 13.86 -13.98
C ILE A 57 4.94 14.64 -15.28
N LYS A 58 3.72 15.17 -15.45
CA LYS A 58 3.38 16.00 -16.62
C LYS A 58 4.16 17.32 -16.66
N LYS A 59 4.32 18.03 -15.54
CA LYS A 59 5.11 19.29 -15.47
C LYS A 59 6.58 19.06 -15.85
N LEU A 60 7.13 17.91 -15.52
CA LEU A 60 8.52 17.53 -15.79
C LEU A 60 8.72 16.77 -17.11
N ASP A 61 7.67 16.57 -17.90
CA ASP A 61 7.68 15.78 -19.15
C ASP A 61 8.27 14.37 -18.99
N ILE A 62 7.98 13.71 -17.87
CA ILE A 62 8.40 12.34 -17.59
C ILE A 62 7.41 11.37 -18.23
N LYS A 63 7.93 10.37 -18.94
CA LYS A 63 7.11 9.30 -19.54
C LYS A 63 6.82 8.19 -18.53
N THR A 64 5.59 7.71 -18.53
CA THR A 64 5.15 6.53 -17.77
C THR A 64 4.78 5.40 -18.72
N TYR A 65 4.83 4.16 -18.22
CA TYR A 65 4.34 2.99 -18.93
C TYR A 65 3.50 2.12 -18.00
N LYS A 66 2.66 1.25 -18.57
CA LYS A 66 1.90 0.27 -17.79
C LYS A 66 2.79 -0.93 -17.50
N ILE A 67 2.76 -1.39 -16.25
CA ILE A 67 3.37 -2.68 -15.89
C ILE A 67 2.72 -3.77 -16.74
N ASP A 68 3.54 -4.68 -17.27
CA ASP A 68 3.03 -5.83 -18.01
C ASP A 68 2.39 -6.82 -17.03
N VAL A 69 1.07 -6.91 -17.07
CA VAL A 69 0.26 -7.82 -16.25
C VAL A 69 -0.42 -8.90 -17.11
N LYS A 70 0.10 -9.17 -18.31
CA LYS A 70 -0.40 -10.25 -19.16
C LYS A 70 -0.18 -11.61 -18.49
N GLY A 71 -1.17 -12.50 -18.66
CA GLY A 71 -1.12 -13.86 -18.12
C GLY A 71 -1.87 -14.00 -16.79
N LYS A 72 -1.46 -14.99 -16.00
CA LYS A 72 -2.06 -15.30 -14.70
C LYS A 72 -1.12 -14.88 -13.57
N SER A 73 -1.69 -14.28 -12.53
CA SER A 73 -1.00 -14.06 -11.27
C SER A 73 -0.87 -15.38 -10.51
N VAL A 74 0.16 -15.46 -9.66
CA VAL A 74 0.49 -16.66 -8.90
C VAL A 74 0.40 -16.34 -7.41
N TYR A 75 -0.51 -17.01 -6.72
CA TYR A 75 -0.46 -17.10 -5.26
C TYR A 75 0.19 -18.43 -4.87
N LEU A 76 1.21 -18.37 -4.03
CA LEU A 76 1.91 -19.55 -3.51
C LEU A 76 1.74 -19.57 -2.00
N ASN A 77 1.03 -20.58 -1.49
CA ASN A 77 1.09 -20.91 -0.07
C ASN A 77 2.17 -22.01 0.14
N GLN A 78 2.43 -22.38 1.39
CA GLN A 78 3.45 -23.37 1.73
C GLN A 78 3.27 -24.76 1.07
N LYS A 79 2.10 -25.05 0.51
CA LYS A 79 1.73 -26.38 -0.01
C LYS A 79 1.48 -26.39 -1.52
N ARG A 80 0.95 -25.30 -2.09
CA ARG A 80 0.34 -25.28 -3.42
C ARG A 80 0.48 -23.92 -4.10
N ARG A 81 0.60 -24.00 -5.42
CA ARG A 81 0.58 -22.86 -6.36
C ARG A 81 -0.83 -22.71 -6.94
N TYR A 82 -1.38 -21.51 -6.89
CA TYR A 82 -2.69 -21.13 -7.43
C TYR A 82 -2.52 -20.09 -8.54
N LEU A 83 -3.13 -20.33 -9.69
CA LEU A 83 -3.20 -19.37 -10.78
C LEU A 83 -4.52 -18.62 -10.72
N HIS A 84 -4.46 -17.29 -10.85
CA HIS A 84 -5.65 -16.44 -10.82
C HIS A 84 -5.51 -15.22 -11.73
N ASN A 85 -6.62 -14.53 -11.98
CA ASN A 85 -6.58 -13.22 -12.62
C ASN A 85 -6.13 -12.21 -11.56
N GLY A 86 -5.20 -11.30 -11.89
CA GLY A 86 -4.54 -10.44 -10.91
C GLY A 86 -5.48 -9.57 -10.06
N ASN A 87 -6.65 -9.22 -10.58
CA ASN A 87 -7.65 -8.41 -9.88
C ASN A 87 -8.64 -9.23 -9.03
N GLU A 88 -8.44 -10.54 -8.96
CA GLU A 88 -9.33 -11.45 -8.24
C GLU A 88 -8.55 -12.18 -7.16
N LEU A 89 -9.23 -12.55 -6.06
CA LEU A 89 -8.65 -13.48 -5.10
C LEU A 89 -8.32 -14.83 -5.75
N PRO A 90 -7.25 -15.50 -5.32
CA PRO A 90 -6.91 -16.82 -5.84
C PRO A 90 -8.02 -17.82 -5.54
N SER A 91 -8.39 -18.63 -6.54
CA SER A 91 -9.31 -19.76 -6.35
C SER A 91 -8.64 -20.85 -5.53
N LEU A 92 -8.79 -20.77 -4.21
CA LEU A 92 -8.24 -21.75 -3.28
C LEU A 92 -8.97 -23.09 -3.39
N SER A 93 -8.28 -24.16 -2.99
CA SER A 93 -8.86 -25.51 -2.99
C SER A 93 -10.00 -25.69 -1.99
N ASN A 94 -9.98 -24.90 -0.91
CA ASN A 94 -11.08 -24.85 0.05
C ASN A 94 -11.84 -23.53 -0.11
N LYS A 95 -13.08 -23.60 -0.58
CA LYS A 95 -13.91 -22.43 -0.84
C LYS A 95 -14.38 -21.71 0.42
N LEU A 96 -14.42 -22.38 1.57
CA LEU A 96 -14.74 -21.73 2.84
C LEU A 96 -13.66 -20.72 3.25
N ILE A 97 -12.38 -21.02 2.97
CA ILE A 97 -11.25 -20.12 3.24
C ILE A 97 -11.33 -18.88 2.34
N GLU A 98 -11.72 -19.06 1.06
CA GLU A 98 -11.93 -17.92 0.16
C GLU A 98 -13.05 -16.99 0.66
N ILE A 99 -14.18 -17.57 1.10
CA ILE A 99 -15.30 -16.81 1.67
C ILE A 99 -14.88 -16.08 2.94
N GLU A 100 -14.11 -16.74 3.80
CA GLU A 100 -13.56 -16.15 5.02
C GLU A 100 -12.65 -14.95 4.74
N ILE A 101 -11.71 -15.08 3.79
CA ILE A 101 -10.83 -13.97 3.36
C ILE A 101 -11.67 -12.79 2.87
N ARG A 102 -12.66 -13.04 2.00
CA ARG A 102 -13.59 -12.00 1.53
C ARG A 102 -14.41 -11.39 2.65
N HIS A 103 -14.79 -12.16 3.65
CA HIS A 103 -15.54 -11.62 4.77
C HIS A 103 -14.68 -10.66 5.59
N VAL A 104 -13.47 -11.06 5.97
CA VAL A 104 -12.59 -10.26 6.84
C VAL A 104 -12.07 -9.02 6.11
N LEU A 105 -11.64 -9.13 4.85
CA LEU A 105 -11.22 -7.96 4.07
C LEU A 105 -12.37 -6.95 3.88
N LYS A 106 -13.61 -7.43 3.70
CA LYS A 106 -14.79 -6.57 3.58
C LYS A 106 -15.09 -5.86 4.90
N LEU A 107 -15.02 -6.59 6.02
CA LEU A 107 -15.16 -6.01 7.35
C LEU A 107 -14.12 -4.91 7.59
N MET A 108 -12.85 -5.15 7.25
CA MET A 108 -11.79 -4.14 7.37
C MET A 108 -12.05 -2.92 6.49
N ASP A 109 -12.51 -3.11 5.25
CA ASP A 109 -12.87 -2.02 4.34
C ASP A 109 -14.05 -1.18 4.90
N GLU A 110 -15.09 -1.82 5.41
CA GLU A 110 -16.23 -1.16 6.06
C GLU A 110 -15.83 -0.41 7.33
N MET A 111 -14.92 -0.96 8.15
CA MET A 111 -14.36 -0.27 9.31
C MET A 111 -13.51 0.94 8.88
N SER A 112 -12.70 0.79 7.84
CA SER A 112 -11.83 1.87 7.33
C SER A 112 -12.64 3.08 6.87
N LYS A 113 -13.82 2.85 6.25
CA LYS A 113 -14.70 3.91 5.73
C LYS A 113 -15.31 4.77 6.84
N GLN A 114 -15.35 4.29 8.08
CA GLN A 114 -15.89 5.02 9.24
C GLN A 114 -14.89 6.03 9.81
N LEU A 115 -13.60 5.92 9.49
CA LEU A 115 -12.57 6.78 10.04
C LEU A 115 -12.59 8.17 9.38
N PRO A 116 -12.39 9.26 10.14
CA PRO A 116 -12.06 10.56 9.55
C PRO A 116 -10.68 10.50 8.89
N ARG A 117 -10.57 10.81 7.60
CA ARG A 117 -9.31 10.69 6.83
C ARG A 117 -8.15 11.48 7.44
N ASP A 118 -8.43 12.71 7.88
CA ASP A 118 -7.40 13.62 8.41
C ASP A 118 -7.20 13.48 9.92
N GLU A 119 -8.17 12.89 10.63
CA GLU A 119 -8.20 12.84 12.10
C GLU A 119 -8.70 11.47 12.60
N PRO A 120 -8.03 10.35 12.25
CA PRO A 120 -8.49 9.00 12.61
C PRO A 120 -8.64 8.79 14.12
N TRP A 121 -7.84 9.51 14.93
CA TRP A 121 -7.90 9.49 16.39
C TRP A 121 -9.20 10.04 16.99
N LYS A 122 -10.03 10.74 16.21
CA LYS A 122 -11.36 11.23 16.66
C LYS A 122 -12.46 10.19 16.57
N HIS A 123 -12.23 9.04 15.93
CA HIS A 123 -13.23 7.99 15.86
C HIS A 123 -13.58 7.47 17.27
N PRO A 124 -14.85 7.16 17.61
CA PRO A 124 -15.23 6.71 18.95
C PRO A 124 -14.47 5.48 19.45
N GLN A 125 -14.10 4.56 18.54
CA GLN A 125 -13.32 3.36 18.86
C GLN A 125 -11.81 3.53 18.66
N ALA A 126 -11.30 4.74 18.39
CA ALA A 126 -9.88 4.95 18.06
C ALA A 126 -8.94 4.39 19.12
N ILE A 127 -9.20 4.63 20.41
CA ILE A 127 -8.34 4.12 21.50
C ILE A 127 -8.35 2.59 21.56
N GLU A 128 -9.50 1.96 21.34
CA GLU A 128 -9.62 0.50 21.36
C GLU A 128 -8.87 -0.11 20.17
N TRP A 129 -9.11 0.40 18.97
CA TRP A 129 -8.45 -0.07 17.75
C TRP A 129 -6.96 0.25 17.73
N ASP A 130 -6.49 1.33 18.35
CA ASP A 130 -5.05 1.67 18.37
C ASP A 130 -4.26 0.82 19.37
N ARG A 131 -4.93 0.30 20.40
CA ARG A 131 -4.34 -0.64 21.38
C ARG A 131 -4.30 -2.07 20.88
N GLN A 132 -5.13 -2.41 19.91
CA GLN A 132 -5.17 -3.72 19.30
C GLN A 132 -4.21 -3.77 18.11
N THR A 133 -3.42 -4.83 18.00
CA THR A 133 -2.63 -5.05 16.78
C THR A 133 -3.49 -5.63 15.66
N LEU A 134 -3.11 -5.40 14.41
CA LEU A 134 -3.75 -6.08 13.27
C LEU A 134 -3.72 -7.61 13.44
N GLY A 135 -2.61 -8.16 13.96
CA GLY A 135 -2.47 -9.59 14.21
C GLY A 135 -3.46 -10.13 15.26
N GLN A 136 -3.78 -9.35 16.30
CA GLN A 136 -4.80 -9.69 17.28
C GLN A 136 -6.20 -9.63 16.67
N PHE A 137 -6.49 -8.62 15.85
CA PHE A 137 -7.74 -8.53 15.12
C PHE A 137 -7.95 -9.75 14.20
N LEU A 138 -6.95 -10.11 13.40
CA LEU A 138 -7.03 -11.28 12.53
C LEU A 138 -7.18 -12.59 13.33
N GLN A 139 -6.60 -12.69 14.53
CA GLN A 139 -6.82 -13.85 15.40
C GLN A 139 -8.27 -13.98 15.89
N GLN A 140 -8.98 -12.86 16.06
CA GLN A 140 -10.38 -12.85 16.49
C GLN A 140 -11.36 -13.09 15.33
N HIS A 141 -11.01 -12.66 14.13
CA HIS A 141 -11.92 -12.65 12.98
C HIS A 141 -11.65 -13.76 11.95
N CYS A 142 -10.44 -14.32 11.91
CA CYS A 142 -10.13 -15.49 11.08
C CYS A 142 -10.33 -16.80 11.87
N TRP A 143 -11.02 -17.75 11.26
CA TRP A 143 -11.22 -19.12 11.71
C TRP A 143 -10.13 -20.07 11.19
N SER A 144 -9.47 -19.73 10.07
CA SER A 144 -8.41 -20.53 9.49
C SER A 144 -7.06 -19.81 9.48
N GLN A 145 -5.99 -20.58 9.71
CA GLN A 145 -4.62 -20.05 9.64
C GLN A 145 -4.28 -19.56 8.22
N GLU A 146 -4.80 -20.23 7.19
CA GLU A 146 -4.55 -19.84 5.79
C GLU A 146 -5.17 -18.48 5.45
N ALA A 147 -6.37 -18.16 5.96
CA ALA A 147 -6.95 -16.82 5.79
C ALA A 147 -6.14 -15.75 6.53
N LYS A 148 -5.73 -16.04 7.78
CA LYS A 148 -4.88 -15.13 8.57
C LYS A 148 -3.55 -14.86 7.88
N ASP A 149 -2.89 -15.88 7.35
CA ASP A 149 -1.63 -15.76 6.63
C ASP A 149 -1.80 -14.96 5.34
N PHE A 150 -2.86 -15.25 4.58
CA PHE A 150 -3.17 -14.53 3.35
C PHE A 150 -3.34 -13.03 3.61
N ILE A 151 -4.17 -12.66 4.59
CA ILE A 151 -4.45 -11.26 4.91
C ILE A 151 -3.21 -10.57 5.50
N SER A 152 -2.45 -11.27 6.34
CA SER A 152 -1.19 -10.74 6.90
C SER A 152 -0.18 -10.42 5.79
N ILE A 153 -0.01 -11.32 4.81
CA ILE A 153 0.87 -11.08 3.66
C ILE A 153 0.34 -9.94 2.78
N TYR A 154 -0.96 -9.91 2.54
CA TYR A 154 -1.60 -8.90 1.69
C TYR A 154 -1.46 -7.49 2.28
N ILE A 155 -1.71 -7.30 3.57
CA ILE A 155 -1.52 -5.99 4.22
C ILE A 155 -0.03 -5.72 4.47
N GLY A 156 0.75 -6.75 4.82
CA GLY A 156 2.19 -6.65 5.05
C GLY A 156 2.95 -6.21 3.81
N CYS A 157 2.56 -6.63 2.60
CA CYS A 157 3.22 -6.19 1.37
C CYS A 157 2.98 -4.70 1.06
N CYS A 158 1.86 -4.13 1.51
CA CYS A 158 1.55 -2.71 1.37
C CYS A 158 2.28 -1.83 2.40
N THR A 159 2.57 -2.38 3.58
CA THR A 159 3.06 -1.63 4.74
C THR A 159 4.52 -1.93 5.09
N SER A 160 5.07 -3.03 4.58
CA SER A 160 6.39 -3.57 4.93
C SER A 160 6.56 -3.87 6.43
N CYS A 161 5.46 -4.23 7.11
CA CYS A 161 5.44 -4.55 8.54
C CYS A 161 4.68 -5.86 8.79
N GLU A 162 5.02 -6.56 9.86
CA GLU A 162 4.27 -7.74 10.28
C GLU A 162 2.96 -7.34 10.95
N SER A 163 1.94 -8.21 10.88
CA SER A 163 0.61 -7.87 11.42
C SER A 163 0.61 -7.65 12.95
N TYR A 164 1.53 -8.27 13.68
CA TYR A 164 1.67 -8.07 15.13
C TYR A 164 2.39 -6.76 15.52
N GLU A 165 3.00 -6.06 14.57
CA GLU A 165 3.68 -4.77 14.81
C GLU A 165 2.77 -3.57 14.54
N GLN A 166 1.69 -3.78 13.79
CA GLN A 166 0.82 -2.71 13.32
C GLN A 166 -0.36 -2.49 14.26
N SER A 167 -0.61 -1.24 14.63
CA SER A 167 -1.89 -0.80 15.23
C SER A 167 -3.04 -1.06 14.23
N LEU A 168 -4.14 -1.63 14.70
CA LEU A 168 -5.33 -1.84 13.87
C LEU A 168 -5.91 -0.50 13.39
N LEU A 169 -5.98 0.52 14.27
CA LEU A 169 -6.43 1.86 13.86
C LEU A 169 -5.59 2.40 12.71
N TRP A 170 -4.26 2.28 12.81
CA TRP A 170 -3.36 2.74 11.76
C TRP A 170 -3.55 1.95 10.46
N SER A 171 -3.67 0.62 10.52
CA SER A 171 -3.88 -0.21 9.34
C SER A 171 -5.19 0.13 8.63
N LEU A 172 -6.29 0.33 9.37
CA LEU A 172 -7.59 0.73 8.83
C LEU A 172 -7.54 2.13 8.22
N TRP A 173 -6.93 3.09 8.92
CA TRP A 173 -6.70 4.43 8.38
C TRP A 173 -5.88 4.36 7.09
N TYR A 174 -4.81 3.55 7.07
CA TYR A 174 -3.94 3.34 5.91
C TYR A 174 -4.74 2.77 4.72
N ILE A 175 -5.61 1.80 4.94
CA ILE A 175 -6.49 1.29 3.88
C ILE A 175 -7.35 2.43 3.30
N GLN A 176 -7.98 3.23 4.16
CA GLN A 176 -8.89 4.29 3.74
C GLN A 176 -8.20 5.39 2.90
N GLN A 177 -6.97 5.77 3.27
CA GLN A 177 -6.22 6.77 2.51
C GLN A 177 -5.77 6.26 1.12
N CYS A 178 -5.70 4.93 0.94
CA CYS A 178 -5.35 4.25 -0.31
C CYS A 178 -6.59 3.85 -1.14
N ASP A 179 -7.75 4.48 -0.86
CA ASP A 179 -9.04 4.25 -1.53
C ASP A 179 -9.69 2.89 -1.22
N GLY A 180 -9.26 2.20 -0.16
CA GLY A 180 -9.90 0.99 0.36
C GLY A 180 -9.31 -0.31 -0.17
N LEU A 181 -10.01 -1.41 0.08
CA LEU A 181 -9.69 -2.73 -0.45
C LEU A 181 -10.69 -3.03 -1.56
N ASP A 182 -10.27 -2.91 -2.83
CA ASP A 182 -11.08 -3.28 -3.99
C ASP A 182 -11.50 -4.76 -3.88
N MET A 183 -12.76 -5.00 -3.54
CA MET A 183 -13.33 -6.31 -3.22
C MET A 183 -14.68 -6.55 -3.88
#